data_AF-A0A840J0Q4-F1
#
_entry.id   AF-A0A840J0Q4-F1
#
_cell.length_a   1.000
_cell.length_b   1.000
_cell.length_c   1.000
_cell.angle_alpha   90.00
_cell.angle_beta   90.00
_cell.angle_gamma   90.00
#
_symmetry.space_group_name_H-M   'P 1'
#
loop_
_entity.id
_entity.type
_entity.pdbx_description
1 polymer ?
#
loop_
_entity_poly.entity_id
_entity_poly.type
_entity_poly.pdbx_seq_one_letter_code
_entity_poly.pdbx_strand_id
1 'polypeptide(L)'
;MTRPAPTTAAQRREAVARAFGEHGEGAARVARELGVAPSTVYRWAQKGDDQRDSSERLIAACQELAHSSSYDELTIEHVARTAGVAVRTAFNCFPTKKSLFGAAVQDAGVRMVTAMAREVSLPADPLAGLRDLLVSGLRAAQDQPSAYLLFADLGVPPADDQTSPWHEAMVAPCERLITAAIADGQLPPYEEPAVQARMLVAAARSLNAMVVTGTPPETVEPLMARLPLLLPPA
;
A
#
# COMPACT_ATOMS: atom_id res chain seq x y z
N MET A 1 22.07 37.35 11.33
CA MET A 1 21.66 37.03 9.94
C MET A 1 20.34 36.29 10.01
N THR A 2 19.23 36.92 9.63
CA THR A 2 17.89 36.35 9.75
C THR A 2 17.63 35.45 8.54
N ARG A 3 17.49 34.14 8.78
CA ARG A 3 17.21 33.17 7.70
C ARG A 3 15.80 33.47 7.16
N PRO A 4 15.59 33.52 5.83
CA PRO A 4 14.27 33.82 5.27
C PRO A 4 13.23 32.79 5.69
N ALA A 5 12.00 33.26 5.92
CA ALA A 5 10.86 32.41 6.30
C ALA A 5 10.66 31.29 5.26
N PRO A 6 10.19 30.10 5.69
CA PRO A 6 9.99 28.98 4.78
C PRO A 6 8.88 29.32 3.77
N THR A 7 9.23 29.37 2.49
CA THR A 7 8.31 29.76 1.41
C THR A 7 7.66 28.54 0.77
N THR A 8 8.33 27.38 0.79
CA THR A 8 7.85 26.16 0.13
C THR A 8 7.04 25.24 1.06
N ALA A 9 6.18 24.40 0.48
CA ALA A 9 5.42 23.40 1.23
C ALA A 9 6.33 22.40 1.96
N ALA A 10 7.45 22.01 1.34
CA ALA A 10 8.45 21.12 1.95
C ALA A 10 9.08 21.75 3.19
N GLN A 11 9.48 23.03 3.11
CA GLN A 11 10.05 23.74 4.25
C GLN A 11 9.03 23.94 5.39
N ARG A 12 7.74 24.14 5.06
CA ARG A 12 6.68 24.20 6.08
C ARG A 12 6.48 22.85 6.78
N ARG A 13 6.48 21.74 6.02
CA ARG A 13 6.39 20.39 6.60
C ARG A 13 7.57 20.08 7.51
N GLU A 14 8.78 20.42 7.08
CA GLU A 14 9.99 20.28 7.89
C GLU A 14 9.91 21.11 9.18
N ALA A 15 9.43 22.35 9.10
CA ALA A 15 9.22 23.19 10.28
C ALA A 15 8.20 22.59 11.25
N VAL A 16 7.09 22.01 10.74
CA VAL A 16 6.09 21.32 11.55
C VAL A 16 6.70 20.06 12.21
N ALA A 17 7.47 19.26 11.48
CA ALA A 17 8.13 18.07 12.01
C ALA A 17 9.11 18.43 13.13
N ARG A 18 9.95 19.46 12.95
CA ARG A 18 10.85 19.96 14.00
C ARG A 18 10.11 20.52 15.22
N ALA A 19 8.93 21.11 15.02
CA ALA A 19 8.17 21.73 16.09
C ALA A 19 7.38 20.71 16.95
N PHE A 20 6.85 19.64 16.33
CA PHE A 20 5.88 18.73 16.94
C PHE A 20 6.27 17.24 16.90
N GLY A 21 7.45 16.88 16.39
CA GLY A 21 7.93 15.49 16.41
C GLY A 21 8.18 14.96 17.82
N GLU A 22 8.43 13.65 17.96
CA GLU A 22 8.62 12.97 19.26
C GLU A 22 9.73 13.60 20.14
N HIS A 23 10.72 14.25 19.51
CA HIS A 23 11.79 15.02 20.17
C HIS A 23 11.78 16.50 19.74
N GLY A 24 10.59 17.05 19.47
CA GLY A 24 10.40 18.37 18.86
C GLY A 24 10.96 19.52 19.71
N GLU A 25 11.55 20.50 19.04
CA GLU A 25 12.16 21.69 19.65
C GLU A 25 11.12 22.70 20.20
N GLY A 26 9.83 22.45 19.93
CA GLY A 26 8.70 23.29 20.30
C GLY A 26 8.42 24.41 19.30
N ALA A 27 7.14 24.62 18.98
CA ALA A 27 6.70 25.58 17.96
C ALA A 27 7.19 27.01 18.18
N ALA A 28 7.33 27.46 19.43
CA ALA A 28 7.83 28.81 19.75
C ALA A 28 9.31 29.02 19.39
N ARG A 29 10.13 27.97 19.54
CA ARG A 29 11.56 28.00 19.20
C ARG A 29 11.76 27.98 17.69
N VAL A 30 11.09 27.04 17.01
CA VAL A 30 11.11 26.93 15.54
C VAL A 30 10.62 28.23 14.90
N ALA A 31 9.54 28.83 15.42
CA ALA A 31 9.02 30.11 14.92
C ALA A 31 10.05 31.26 15.05
N ARG A 32 10.76 31.34 16.18
CA ARG A 32 11.80 32.34 16.43
C ARG A 32 12.97 32.23 15.45
N GLU A 33 13.44 31.00 15.20
CA GLU A 33 14.53 30.75 14.24
C GLU A 33 14.15 31.08 12.80
N LEU A 34 12.88 30.86 12.45
CA LEU A 34 12.34 31.15 11.11
C LEU A 34 11.86 32.61 10.95
N GLY A 35 11.88 33.42 12.02
CA GLY A 35 11.41 34.79 12.00
C GLY A 35 9.90 34.95 11.76
N VAL A 36 9.10 33.96 12.18
CA VAL A 36 7.63 33.97 12.04
C VAL A 36 6.93 33.95 13.40
N ALA A 37 5.65 34.30 13.44
CA ALA A 37 4.84 34.14 14.65
C ALA A 37 4.59 32.64 14.97
N PRO A 38 4.57 32.20 16.24
CA PRO A 38 4.25 30.82 16.61
C PRO A 38 2.91 30.32 16.05
N SER A 39 1.89 31.19 15.98
CA SER A 39 0.58 30.89 15.39
C SER A 39 0.65 30.46 13.92
N THR A 40 1.67 30.90 13.19
CA THR A 40 1.90 30.48 11.80
C THR A 40 2.32 29.01 11.72
N VAL A 41 3.15 28.54 12.66
CA VAL A 41 3.60 27.14 12.73
C VAL A 41 2.44 26.21 13.08
N TYR A 42 1.59 26.59 14.05
CA TYR A 42 0.35 25.87 14.36
C TYR A 42 -0.60 25.80 13.16
N ARG A 43 -0.78 26.91 12.43
CA ARG A 43 -1.62 26.92 11.23
C ARG A 43 -1.09 26.00 10.13
N TRP A 44 0.23 25.88 9.99
CA TRP A 44 0.83 24.92 9.06
C TRP A 44 0.58 23.48 9.48
N ALA A 45 0.64 23.18 10.79
CA ALA A 45 0.31 21.86 11.32
C ALA A 45 -1.16 21.51 11.05
N GLN A 46 -2.08 22.37 11.47
CA GLN A 46 -3.53 22.21 11.24
C GLN A 46 -3.85 22.01 9.76
N LYS A 47 -3.31 22.86 8.88
CA LYS A 47 -3.52 22.72 7.44
C LYS A 47 -2.96 21.40 6.90
N GLY A 48 -1.86 20.91 7.47
CA GLY A 48 -1.28 19.60 7.13
C GLY A 48 -2.20 18.46 7.55
N ASP A 49 -2.77 18.53 8.75
CA ASP A 49 -3.69 17.53 9.29
C ASP A 49 -5.01 17.50 8.51
N ASP A 50 -5.61 18.67 8.22
CA ASP A 50 -6.82 18.78 7.39
C ASP A 50 -6.60 18.18 6.00
N GLN A 51 -5.41 18.38 5.42
CA GLN A 51 -5.05 17.84 4.12
C GLN A 51 -4.83 16.32 4.16
N ARG A 52 -4.26 15.79 5.26
CA ARG A 52 -4.14 14.34 5.47
C ARG A 52 -5.50 13.68 5.62
N ASP A 53 -6.36 14.21 6.49
CA ASP A 53 -7.74 13.72 6.68
C ASP A 53 -8.52 13.74 5.36
N SER A 54 -8.43 14.84 4.61
CA SER A 54 -9.05 14.92 3.27
C SER A 54 -8.49 13.87 2.31
N SER A 55 -7.19 13.61 2.34
CA SER A 55 -6.54 12.63 1.45
C SER A 55 -6.94 11.21 1.79
N GLU A 56 -7.02 10.87 3.08
CA GLU A 56 -7.47 9.57 3.59
C GLU A 56 -8.93 9.30 3.21
N ARG A 57 -9.82 10.29 3.37
CA ARG A 57 -11.23 10.19 2.95
C ARG A 57 -11.38 10.00 1.44
N LEU A 58 -10.57 10.69 0.64
CA LEU A 58 -10.56 10.53 -0.82
C LEU A 58 -10.06 9.13 -1.24
N ILE A 59 -9.02 8.62 -0.57
CA ILE A 59 -8.50 7.26 -0.81
C ILE A 59 -9.57 6.22 -0.49
N ALA A 60 -10.21 6.32 0.68
CA ALA A 60 -11.26 5.40 1.09
C ALA A 60 -12.46 5.42 0.12
N ALA A 61 -12.94 6.61 -0.27
CA ALA A 61 -14.02 6.74 -1.24
C ALA A 61 -13.63 6.20 -2.63
N CYS A 62 -12.37 6.35 -3.04
CA CYS A 62 -11.86 5.76 -4.29
C CYS A 62 -11.88 4.23 -4.24
N GLN A 63 -11.45 3.62 -3.12
CA GLN A 63 -11.49 2.17 -2.89
C GLN A 63 -12.92 1.64 -2.91
N GLU A 64 -13.85 2.35 -2.26
CA GLU A 64 -15.27 1.98 -2.24
C GLU A 64 -15.86 2.00 -3.66
N LEU A 65 -15.75 3.12 -4.35
CA LEU A 65 -16.33 3.31 -5.68
C LEU A 65 -15.79 2.34 -6.74
N ALA A 66 -14.54 1.90 -6.59
CA ALA A 66 -13.92 0.96 -7.51
C ALA A 66 -14.63 -0.41 -7.56
N HIS A 67 -15.41 -0.78 -6.54
CA HIS A 67 -16.17 -2.03 -6.55
C HIS A 67 -17.28 -2.05 -7.61
N SER A 68 -17.77 -0.88 -8.01
CA SER A 68 -18.93 -0.75 -8.90
C SER A 68 -18.62 0.00 -10.20
N SER A 69 -17.38 0.40 -10.42
CA SER A 69 -17.02 1.26 -11.55
C SER A 69 -15.60 1.00 -12.03
N SER A 70 -15.43 0.98 -13.34
CA SER A 70 -14.12 0.93 -13.99
C SER A 70 -13.33 2.22 -13.74
N TYR A 71 -12.03 2.19 -14.06
CA TYR A 71 -11.19 3.37 -14.01
C TYR A 71 -11.85 4.49 -14.82
N ASP A 72 -12.20 4.29 -16.09
CA ASP A 72 -12.71 5.33 -16.99
C ASP A 72 -14.00 6.01 -16.51
N GLU A 73 -14.90 5.27 -15.85
CA GLU A 73 -16.16 5.80 -15.31
C GLU A 73 -15.96 6.72 -14.09
N LEU A 74 -14.86 6.56 -13.34
CA LEU A 74 -14.59 7.33 -12.13
C LEU A 74 -13.91 8.67 -12.42
N THR A 75 -14.33 9.72 -11.71
CA THR A 75 -13.70 11.05 -11.78
C THR A 75 -13.30 11.54 -10.38
N ILE A 76 -12.33 12.46 -10.30
CA ILE A 76 -11.92 13.04 -9.01
C ILE A 76 -13.09 13.77 -8.37
N GLU A 77 -13.94 14.43 -9.16
CA GLU A 77 -15.14 15.12 -8.70
C GLU A 77 -16.16 14.15 -8.11
N HIS A 78 -16.34 12.98 -8.71
CA HIS A 78 -17.22 11.95 -8.16
C HIS A 78 -16.71 11.44 -6.82
N VAL A 79 -15.41 11.08 -6.75
CA VAL A 79 -14.77 10.65 -5.50
C VAL A 79 -14.85 11.74 -4.43
N ALA A 80 -14.59 13.00 -4.78
CA ALA A 80 -14.65 14.13 -3.86
C ALA A 80 -16.06 14.31 -3.25
N ARG A 81 -17.11 14.17 -4.07
CA ARG A 81 -18.49 14.21 -3.57
C ARG A 81 -18.78 13.06 -2.62
N THR A 82 -18.37 11.84 -2.95
CA THR A 82 -18.53 10.66 -2.09
C THR A 82 -17.77 10.81 -0.77
N ALA A 83 -16.55 11.36 -0.81
CA ALA A 83 -15.72 11.60 0.37
C ALA A 83 -16.16 12.79 1.25
N GLY A 84 -17.15 13.58 0.82
CA GLY A 84 -17.51 14.85 1.47
C GLY A 84 -16.36 15.87 1.48
N VAL A 85 -15.53 15.88 0.44
CA VAL A 85 -14.39 16.78 0.27
C VAL A 85 -14.68 17.76 -0.85
N ALA A 86 -14.38 19.05 -0.63
CA ALA A 86 -14.52 20.05 -1.69
C ALA A 86 -13.64 19.69 -2.90
N VAL A 87 -14.16 19.79 -4.12
CA VAL A 87 -13.44 19.43 -5.37
C VAL A 87 -12.07 20.12 -5.47
N ARG A 88 -11.98 21.41 -5.10
CA ARG A 88 -10.72 22.14 -5.08
C ARG A 88 -9.71 21.52 -4.10
N THR A 89 -10.16 21.06 -2.93
CA THR A 89 -9.32 20.36 -1.96
C THR A 89 -8.88 19.00 -2.51
N ALA A 90 -9.76 18.29 -3.21
CA ALA A 90 -9.42 17.03 -3.86
C ALA A 90 -8.30 17.20 -4.91
N PHE A 91 -8.41 18.19 -5.80
CA PHE A 91 -7.32 18.49 -6.76
C PHE A 91 -6.04 19.00 -6.10
N ASN A 92 -6.12 19.63 -4.93
CA ASN A 92 -4.93 19.99 -4.15
C ASN A 92 -4.24 18.77 -3.52
N CYS A 93 -4.99 17.72 -3.16
CA CYS A 93 -4.45 16.48 -2.62
C CYS A 93 -3.91 15.58 -3.74
N PHE A 94 -4.69 15.43 -4.82
CA PHE A 94 -4.42 14.57 -5.95
C PHE A 94 -4.61 15.36 -7.26
N PRO A 95 -3.53 15.89 -7.84
CA PRO A 95 -3.61 16.67 -9.06
C PRO A 95 -4.13 15.88 -10.27
N THR A 96 -3.98 14.56 -10.27
CA THR A 96 -4.43 13.69 -11.35
C THR A 96 -5.20 12.48 -10.82
N LYS A 97 -6.11 11.94 -11.64
CA LYS A 97 -6.82 10.70 -11.33
C LYS A 97 -5.84 9.54 -11.11
N LYS A 98 -4.76 9.47 -11.90
CA LYS A 98 -3.67 8.49 -11.74
C LYS A 98 -3.02 8.62 -10.35
N SER A 99 -2.80 9.83 -9.82
CA SER A 99 -2.19 9.99 -8.49
C SER A 99 -3.14 9.60 -7.35
N LEU A 100 -4.45 9.82 -7.51
CA LEU A 100 -5.46 9.34 -6.55
C LEU A 100 -5.54 7.81 -6.53
N PHE A 101 -5.68 7.16 -7.70
CA PHE A 101 -5.73 5.70 -7.80
C PHE A 101 -4.42 5.06 -7.32
N GLY A 102 -3.27 5.63 -7.69
CA GLY A 102 -1.97 5.18 -7.19
C GLY A 102 -1.90 5.20 -5.66
N ALA A 103 -2.34 6.28 -5.03
CA ALA A 103 -2.40 6.36 -3.57
C ALA A 103 -3.38 5.34 -2.97
N ALA A 104 -4.53 5.13 -3.60
CA ALA A 104 -5.53 4.17 -3.14
C ALA A 104 -5.06 2.71 -3.23
N VAL A 105 -4.33 2.36 -4.30
CA VAL A 105 -3.68 1.06 -4.48
C VAL A 105 -2.57 0.86 -3.46
N GLN A 106 -1.73 1.88 -3.24
CA GLN A 106 -0.65 1.81 -2.25
C GLN A 106 -1.19 1.62 -0.83
N ASP A 107 -2.23 2.38 -0.44
CA ASP A 107 -2.90 2.22 0.85
C ASP A 107 -3.49 0.81 1.01
N ALA A 108 -4.19 0.30 -0.01
CA ALA A 108 -4.71 -1.06 -0.01
C ALA A 108 -3.60 -2.11 0.14
N GLY A 109 -2.47 -1.95 -0.55
CA GLY A 109 -1.32 -2.84 -0.48
C GLY A 109 -0.66 -2.83 0.91
N VAL A 110 -0.51 -1.66 1.52
CA VAL A 110 0.03 -1.54 2.88
C VAL A 110 -0.89 -2.21 3.91
N ARG A 111 -2.22 -2.01 3.79
CA ARG A 111 -3.19 -2.69 4.66
C ARG A 111 -3.12 -4.21 4.53
N MET A 112 -3.00 -4.71 3.30
CA MET A 112 -2.83 -6.13 3.01
C MET A 112 -1.58 -6.70 3.69
N VAL A 113 -0.42 -6.11 3.44
CA VAL A 113 0.86 -6.55 4.01
C VAL A 113 0.82 -6.50 5.53
N THR A 114 0.20 -5.46 6.10
CA THR A 114 0.05 -5.31 7.55
C THR A 114 -0.84 -6.41 8.15
N ALA A 115 -1.92 -6.79 7.47
CA ALA A 115 -2.78 -7.89 7.90
C ALA A 115 -2.03 -9.24 7.84
N MET A 116 -1.34 -9.53 6.74
CA MET A 116 -0.54 -10.73 6.59
C MET A 116 0.54 -10.84 7.68
N ALA A 117 1.23 -9.73 8.00
CA ALA A 117 2.27 -9.71 9.01
C ALA A 117 1.78 -10.05 10.43
N ARG A 118 0.47 -9.92 10.72
CA ARG A 118 -0.10 -10.29 12.02
C ARG A 118 -0.32 -11.79 12.17
N GLU A 119 -0.45 -12.51 11.06
CA GLU A 119 -0.75 -13.95 11.06
C GLU A 119 0.50 -14.82 10.96
N VAL A 120 1.60 -14.28 10.43
CA VAL A 120 2.81 -15.03 10.15
C VAL A 120 3.69 -15.13 11.40
N SER A 121 3.70 -16.30 12.05
CA SER A 121 4.79 -16.72 12.94
C SER A 121 5.94 -17.30 12.12
N LEU A 122 7.20 -17.13 12.56
CA LEU A 122 8.34 -17.83 11.95
C LEU A 122 8.14 -19.35 12.08
N PRO A 123 7.84 -20.07 11.00
CA PRO A 123 7.53 -21.49 11.08
C PRO A 123 8.81 -22.31 11.18
N ALA A 124 8.75 -23.42 11.91
CA ALA A 124 9.85 -24.38 11.99
C ALA A 124 10.08 -25.15 10.67
N ASP A 125 9.07 -25.19 9.79
CA ASP A 125 9.10 -25.77 8.46
C ASP A 125 8.94 -24.64 7.41
N PRO A 126 10.01 -24.28 6.67
CA PRO A 126 9.96 -23.20 5.69
C PRO A 126 8.95 -23.40 4.56
N LEU A 127 8.81 -24.62 4.03
CA LEU A 127 7.87 -24.90 2.94
C LEU A 127 6.42 -24.86 3.42
N ALA A 128 6.13 -25.34 4.63
CA ALA A 128 4.83 -25.14 5.27
C ALA A 128 4.56 -23.65 5.50
N GLY A 129 5.55 -22.89 5.95
CA GLY A 129 5.47 -21.44 6.11
C GLY A 129 5.12 -20.69 4.83
N LEU A 130 5.70 -21.11 3.70
CA LEU A 130 5.40 -20.53 2.40
C LEU A 130 3.95 -20.78 2.00
N ARG A 131 3.43 -21.98 2.26
CA ARG A 131 2.02 -22.31 2.05
C ARG A 131 1.12 -21.42 2.91
N ASP A 132 1.41 -21.33 4.19
CA ASP A 132 0.60 -20.57 5.14
C ASP A 132 0.59 -19.09 4.79
N LEU A 133 1.74 -18.52 4.41
CA LEU A 133 1.85 -17.14 3.93
C LEU A 133 0.92 -16.86 2.73
N LEU A 134 0.89 -17.75 1.74
CA LEU A 134 0.06 -17.58 0.54
C LEU A 134 -1.44 -17.67 0.88
N VAL A 135 -1.82 -18.61 1.75
CA VAL A 135 -3.22 -18.77 2.20
C VAL A 135 -3.66 -17.60 3.09
N SER A 136 -2.81 -17.14 4.00
CA SER A 136 -3.05 -15.92 4.78
C SER A 136 -3.22 -14.69 3.89
N GLY A 137 -2.43 -14.58 2.81
CA GLY A 137 -2.61 -13.51 1.82
C GLY A 137 -3.99 -13.54 1.15
N LEU A 138 -4.51 -14.73 0.82
CA LEU A 138 -5.86 -14.90 0.27
C LEU A 138 -6.94 -14.46 1.28
N ARG A 139 -6.83 -14.89 2.54
CA ARG A 139 -7.79 -14.54 3.60
C ARG A 139 -7.76 -13.04 3.91
N ALA A 140 -6.56 -12.47 4.03
CA ALA A 140 -6.38 -11.04 4.22
C ALA A 140 -7.01 -10.21 3.09
N ALA A 141 -7.00 -10.72 1.85
CA ALA A 141 -7.66 -10.10 0.72
C ALA A 141 -9.18 -10.15 0.79
N GLN A 142 -9.74 -11.22 1.34
CA GLN A 142 -11.18 -11.39 1.51
C GLN A 142 -11.73 -10.50 2.63
N ASP A 143 -10.96 -10.34 3.71
CA ASP A 143 -11.36 -9.55 4.87
C ASP A 143 -11.19 -8.03 4.66
N GLN A 144 -10.55 -7.62 3.57
CA GLN A 144 -10.28 -6.23 3.26
C GLN A 144 -10.96 -5.80 1.96
N PRO A 145 -12.07 -5.06 2.01
CA PRO A 145 -12.71 -4.51 0.81
C PRO A 145 -11.74 -3.69 -0.07
N SER A 146 -10.79 -2.97 0.55
CA SER A 146 -9.75 -2.22 -0.18
C SER A 146 -8.87 -3.10 -1.08
N ALA A 147 -8.75 -4.41 -0.80
CA ALA A 147 -8.00 -5.35 -1.60
C ALA A 147 -8.54 -5.52 -3.02
N TYR A 148 -9.82 -5.21 -3.25
CA TYR A 148 -10.43 -5.26 -4.58
C TYR A 148 -9.61 -4.47 -5.60
N LEU A 149 -9.18 -3.25 -5.24
CA LEU A 149 -8.33 -2.40 -6.09
C LEU A 149 -7.00 -3.05 -6.48
N LEU A 150 -6.50 -3.98 -5.66
CA LEU A 150 -5.24 -4.64 -5.94
C LEU A 150 -5.41 -5.65 -7.06
N PHE A 151 -6.52 -6.38 -7.12
CA PHE A 151 -6.65 -7.56 -7.99
C PHE A 151 -7.63 -7.38 -9.16
N ALA A 152 -8.57 -6.44 -9.06
CA ALA A 152 -9.52 -6.15 -10.12
C ALA A 152 -8.82 -5.55 -11.35
N ASP A 153 -9.22 -5.98 -12.54
CA ASP A 153 -8.86 -5.29 -13.77
C ASP A 153 -9.82 -4.11 -13.97
N LEU A 154 -9.39 -2.94 -13.47
CA LEU A 154 -10.14 -1.70 -13.59
C LEU A 154 -9.79 -0.90 -14.86
N GLY A 155 -8.85 -1.38 -15.69
CA GLY A 155 -8.32 -0.61 -16.81
C GLY A 155 -7.45 0.58 -16.38
N VAL A 156 -6.89 0.56 -15.17
CA VAL A 156 -5.92 1.57 -14.73
C VAL A 156 -4.66 1.44 -15.60
N PRO A 157 -4.20 2.51 -16.27
CA PRO A 157 -2.95 2.47 -17.00
C PRO A 157 -1.80 2.04 -16.08
N PRO A 158 -0.89 1.17 -16.54
CA PRO A 158 0.24 0.76 -15.73
C PRO A 158 0.97 1.99 -15.16
N ALA A 159 1.34 1.90 -13.89
CA ALA A 159 2.18 2.90 -13.29
C ALA A 159 3.53 2.93 -14.03
N ASP A 160 4.10 4.13 -14.19
CA ASP A 160 5.39 4.27 -14.88
C ASP A 160 6.53 3.66 -14.03
N ASP A 161 6.29 3.47 -12.72
CA ASP A 161 7.05 2.58 -11.87
C ASP A 161 6.31 1.23 -11.72
N GLN A 162 7.00 0.14 -12.03
CA GLN A 162 6.53 -1.24 -11.78
C GLN A 162 7.01 -1.75 -10.39
N THR A 163 7.67 -0.89 -9.61
CA THR A 163 8.30 -1.19 -8.32
C THR A 163 7.53 -0.50 -7.21
N SER A 164 6.23 -0.78 -7.16
CA SER A 164 5.40 -0.31 -6.06
C SER A 164 5.93 -0.92 -4.74
N PRO A 165 6.23 -0.14 -3.69
CA PRO A 165 6.83 -0.66 -2.45
C PRO A 165 6.07 -1.84 -1.81
N TRP A 166 4.75 -1.92 -2.02
CA TRP A 166 3.96 -3.04 -1.53
C TRP A 166 4.16 -4.33 -2.35
N HIS A 167 4.49 -4.26 -3.65
CA HIS A 167 4.86 -5.45 -4.44
C HIS A 167 6.11 -6.11 -3.87
N GLU A 168 7.15 -5.33 -3.60
CA GLU A 168 8.39 -5.85 -2.99
C GLU A 168 8.12 -6.44 -1.61
N ALA A 169 7.23 -5.81 -0.83
CA ALA A 169 6.82 -6.31 0.48
C ALA A 169 6.08 -7.66 0.43
N MET A 170 5.46 -8.03 -0.71
CA MET A 170 4.84 -9.34 -0.93
C MET A 170 5.84 -10.40 -1.41
N VAL A 171 6.83 -10.00 -2.23
CA VAL A 171 7.84 -10.91 -2.80
C VAL A 171 8.90 -11.30 -1.78
N ALA A 172 9.42 -10.35 -1.00
CA ALA A 172 10.54 -10.58 -0.11
C ALA A 172 10.29 -11.68 0.97
N PRO A 173 9.10 -11.78 1.60
CA PRO A 173 8.80 -12.89 2.51
C PRO A 173 8.81 -14.26 1.82
N CYS A 174 8.27 -14.34 0.60
CA CYS A 174 8.29 -15.57 -0.19
C CYS A 174 9.73 -16.00 -0.51
N GLU A 175 10.58 -15.06 -0.94
CA GLU A 175 11.99 -15.33 -1.25
C GLU A 175 12.76 -15.85 -0.03
N ARG A 176 12.53 -15.29 1.16
CA ARG A 176 13.15 -15.76 2.40
C ARG A 176 12.75 -17.20 2.73
N LEU A 177 11.47 -17.53 2.59
CA LEU A 177 10.96 -18.88 2.87
C LEU A 177 11.45 -19.90 1.83
N ILE A 178 11.53 -19.52 0.56
CA ILE A 178 12.12 -20.36 -0.49
C ILE A 178 13.60 -20.61 -0.19
N THR A 179 14.36 -19.57 0.15
CA THR A 179 15.79 -19.70 0.50
C THR A 179 16.00 -20.64 1.69
N ALA A 180 15.16 -20.53 2.72
CA ALA A 180 15.21 -21.42 3.87
C ALA A 180 14.81 -22.87 3.50
N ALA A 181 13.79 -23.06 2.68
CA ALA A 181 13.38 -24.39 2.20
C ALA A 181 14.47 -25.07 1.34
N ILE A 182 15.25 -24.30 0.58
CA ILE A 182 16.43 -24.81 -0.14
C ILE A 182 17.50 -25.27 0.85
N ALA A 183 17.80 -24.46 1.87
CA ALA A 183 18.80 -24.78 2.88
C ALA A 183 18.45 -26.05 3.67
N ASP A 184 17.15 -26.27 3.93
CA ASP A 184 16.62 -27.45 4.61
C ASP A 184 16.44 -28.67 3.67
N GLY A 185 16.79 -28.54 2.39
CA GLY A 185 16.68 -29.62 1.40
C GLY A 185 15.25 -29.97 0.98
N GLN A 186 14.28 -29.08 1.28
CA GLN A 186 12.87 -29.24 0.91
C GLN A 186 12.58 -28.80 -0.54
N LEU A 187 13.44 -27.94 -1.10
CA LEU A 187 13.36 -27.47 -2.48
C LEU A 187 14.71 -27.67 -3.21
N PRO A 188 14.70 -27.78 -4.55
CA PRO A 188 15.91 -27.81 -5.35
C PRO A 188 16.70 -26.50 -5.25
N PRO A 189 18.04 -26.53 -5.44
CA PRO A 189 18.90 -25.36 -5.30
C PRO A 189 18.79 -24.42 -6.51
N TYR A 190 17.72 -23.62 -6.56
CA TYR A 190 17.53 -22.61 -7.59
C TYR A 190 18.64 -21.56 -7.57
N GLU A 191 19.20 -21.23 -8.74
CA GLU A 191 20.19 -20.16 -8.87
C GLU A 191 19.63 -18.79 -8.47
N GLU A 192 18.34 -18.54 -8.75
CA GLU A 192 17.64 -17.29 -8.44
C GLU A 192 16.34 -17.52 -7.65
N PRO A 193 16.39 -17.64 -6.31
CA PRO A 193 15.20 -17.77 -5.45
C PRO A 193 14.19 -16.62 -5.61
N ALA A 194 14.68 -15.41 -5.90
CA ALA A 194 13.85 -14.22 -6.14
C ALA A 194 12.91 -14.40 -7.35
N VAL A 195 13.36 -15.09 -8.41
CA VAL A 195 12.53 -15.36 -9.60
C VAL A 195 11.39 -16.30 -9.23
N GLN A 196 11.65 -17.33 -8.42
CA GLN A 196 10.64 -18.26 -7.94
C GLN A 196 9.60 -17.55 -7.06
N ALA A 197 10.05 -16.65 -6.17
CA ALA A 197 9.16 -15.83 -5.35
C ALA A 197 8.24 -14.94 -6.19
N ARG A 198 8.78 -14.25 -7.22
CA ARG A 198 7.98 -13.43 -8.13
C ARG A 198 6.96 -14.27 -8.90
N MET A 199 7.33 -15.45 -9.36
CA MET A 199 6.42 -16.38 -10.05
C MET A 199 5.26 -16.80 -9.13
N LEU A 200 5.55 -17.18 -7.89
CA LEU A 200 4.53 -17.55 -6.91
C LEU A 200 3.59 -16.39 -6.58
N VAL A 201 4.14 -15.18 -6.37
CA VAL A 201 3.32 -13.98 -6.12
C VAL A 201 2.45 -13.64 -7.32
N ALA A 202 2.95 -13.78 -8.55
CA ALA A 202 2.16 -13.57 -9.76
C ALA A 202 0.99 -14.58 -9.86
N ALA A 203 1.25 -15.87 -9.58
CA ALA A 203 0.22 -16.90 -9.55
C ALA A 203 -0.82 -16.63 -8.44
N ALA A 204 -0.37 -16.28 -7.23
CA ALA A 204 -1.25 -15.92 -6.12
C ALA A 204 -2.11 -14.69 -6.44
N ARG A 205 -1.56 -13.69 -7.11
CA ARG A 205 -2.29 -12.51 -7.59
C ARG A 205 -3.37 -12.89 -8.59
N SER A 206 -3.07 -13.79 -9.53
CA SER A 206 -4.05 -14.31 -10.49
C SER A 206 -5.20 -15.05 -9.79
N LEU A 207 -4.89 -15.88 -8.80
CA LEU A 207 -5.90 -16.58 -7.99
C LEU A 207 -6.78 -15.60 -7.19
N ASN A 208 -6.21 -14.55 -6.61
CA ASN A 208 -7.00 -13.50 -5.96
C ASN A 208 -7.93 -12.77 -6.96
N ALA A 209 -7.45 -12.50 -8.17
CA ALA A 209 -8.28 -11.89 -9.22
C ALA A 209 -9.45 -12.79 -9.65
N MET A 210 -9.28 -14.11 -9.62
CA MET A 210 -10.39 -15.06 -9.84
C MET A 210 -11.48 -14.92 -8.79
N VAL A 211 -11.12 -14.73 -7.51
CA VAL A 211 -12.09 -14.49 -6.43
C VAL A 211 -12.85 -13.19 -6.67
N VAL A 212 -12.13 -12.13 -7.02
CA VAL A 212 -12.71 -10.82 -7.33
C VAL A 212 -13.69 -10.88 -8.49
N THR A 213 -13.43 -11.71 -9.50
CA THR A 213 -14.30 -11.89 -10.67
C THR A 213 -15.43 -12.92 -10.44
N GLY A 214 -15.62 -13.39 -9.20
CA GLY A 214 -16.76 -14.19 -8.78
C GLY A 214 -16.50 -15.68 -8.59
N THR A 215 -15.24 -16.14 -8.69
CA THR A 215 -14.90 -17.52 -8.32
C THR A 215 -15.01 -17.69 -6.80
N PRO A 216 -15.73 -18.71 -6.30
CA PRO A 216 -15.87 -18.90 -4.86
C PRO A 216 -14.50 -19.14 -4.17
N PRO A 217 -14.21 -18.45 -3.04
CA PRO A 217 -13.01 -18.64 -2.22
C PRO A 217 -12.60 -20.10 -1.97
N GLU A 218 -13.56 -20.96 -1.65
CA GLU A 218 -13.36 -22.37 -1.34
C GLU A 218 -12.84 -23.18 -2.53
N THR A 219 -13.01 -22.67 -3.75
CA THR A 219 -12.44 -23.24 -4.97
C THR A 219 -10.98 -22.82 -5.15
N VAL A 220 -10.63 -21.61 -4.70
CA VAL A 220 -9.31 -21.00 -4.91
C VAL A 220 -8.32 -21.35 -3.80
N GLU A 221 -8.77 -21.41 -2.53
CA GLU A 221 -7.90 -21.69 -1.38
C GLU A 221 -7.09 -23.00 -1.53
N PRO A 222 -7.66 -24.14 -1.98
CA PRO A 222 -6.89 -25.37 -2.19
C PRO A 222 -5.84 -25.27 -3.31
N LEU A 223 -6.02 -24.36 -4.28
CA LEU A 223 -5.05 -24.08 -5.34
C LEU A 223 -3.92 -23.20 -4.79
N MET A 224 -4.28 -22.17 -4.02
CA MET A 224 -3.33 -21.28 -3.33
C MET A 224 -2.37 -22.08 -2.45
N ALA A 225 -2.90 -23.01 -1.65
CA ALA A 225 -2.10 -23.88 -0.78
C ALA A 225 -1.17 -24.86 -1.52
N ARG A 226 -1.42 -25.11 -2.81
CA ARG A 226 -0.63 -26.00 -3.67
C ARG A 226 0.37 -25.27 -4.54
N LEU A 227 0.33 -23.93 -4.62
CA LEU A 227 1.26 -23.16 -5.44
C LEU A 227 2.75 -23.52 -5.22
N PRO A 228 3.24 -23.76 -3.99
CA PRO A 228 4.63 -24.16 -3.80
C PRO A 228 5.01 -25.48 -4.48
N LEU A 229 4.04 -26.38 -4.77
CA LEU A 229 4.27 -27.64 -5.48
C LEU A 229 4.46 -27.44 -6.99
N LEU A 230 4.13 -26.25 -7.51
CA LEU A 230 4.32 -25.88 -8.91
C LEU A 230 5.70 -25.26 -9.17
N LEU A 231 6.53 -25.11 -8.13
CA LEU A 231 7.91 -24.70 -8.31
C LEU A 231 8.63 -25.75 -9.18
N PRO A 232 9.36 -25.34 -10.23
CA PRO A 232 9.95 -26.26 -11.18
C PRO A 232 10.97 -27.18 -10.49
N PRO A 233 11.12 -28.45 -10.92
CA PRO A 233 12.27 -29.24 -10.51
C PRO A 233 13.57 -28.58 -10.99
N ALA A 234 14.71 -28.89 -10.32
CA ALA A 234 16.03 -28.46 -10.77
C ALA A 234 16.41 -29.07 -12.13
#